data_AF-A0A9P2XN54-F1
#
_entry.id   AF-A0A9P2XN54-F1
#
_cell.length_a   1.000
_cell.length_b   1.000
_cell.length_c   1.000
_cell.angle_alpha   90.00
_cell.angle_beta   90.00
_cell.angle_gamma   90.00
#
_symmetry.space_group_name_H-M   'P 1'
#
loop_
_entity.id
_entity.type
_entity.pdbx_description
1 polymer ?
#
loop_
_entity_poly.entity_id
_entity_poly.type
_entity_poly.pdbx_seq_one_letter_code
_entity_poly.pdbx_strand_id
1 'polypeptide(L)'
;MKMYQVDAFTKELFRGNPAAVIIGKEWPNADLMQKIALENNLSETAFVKIIDSENYEIRWFTPTVEVDFCGHATLASAFVLFKDFTEKKTLNFHVRNLGLFVVHQDEDGKIRMDFPIRKAQQVEDYPAILRQALTKPFKAVYQNVQAYIVEYESVQDVLDEQPDMNLLKALGKRTAITTTAMDFAITSKADDQYDCVSRYFAPVAGIDEDPVTGSIHTAIAPLWAEKLAKNNIVAYQASSRGGVLYCNVLNQERIEISGYGKLYMQAEIFP
;
A
#
# COMPACT_ATOMS: atom_id res chain seq x y z
N MET A 1 -17.24 14.32 -14.60
CA MET A 1 -16.01 13.51 -14.70
C MET A 1 -16.31 12.09 -14.24
N LYS A 2 -15.90 11.06 -14.98
CA LYS A 2 -16.17 9.67 -14.59
C LYS A 2 -15.19 9.24 -13.49
N MET A 3 -15.73 8.69 -12.41
CA MET A 3 -14.98 8.11 -11.30
C MET A 3 -15.25 6.62 -11.21
N TYR A 4 -14.22 5.87 -10.87
CA TYR A 4 -14.26 4.44 -10.59
C TYR A 4 -13.77 4.24 -9.17
N GLN A 5 -14.52 3.51 -8.34
CA GLN A 5 -14.02 3.07 -7.05
C GLN A 5 -13.67 1.59 -7.13
N VAL A 6 -12.40 1.27 -6.83
CA VAL A 6 -11.84 -0.07 -6.95
C VAL A 6 -11.23 -0.47 -5.61
N ASP A 7 -11.59 -1.67 -5.17
CA ASP A 7 -10.94 -2.34 -4.05
C ASP A 7 -9.67 -3.05 -4.58
N ALA A 8 -8.49 -2.55 -4.21
CA ALA A 8 -7.19 -3.10 -4.60
C ALA A 8 -6.72 -4.22 -3.65
N PHE A 9 -5.91 -5.16 -4.16
CA PHE A 9 -5.42 -6.35 -3.44
C PHE A 9 -6.51 -7.34 -2.99
N THR A 10 -7.59 -7.44 -3.78
CA THR A 10 -8.71 -8.36 -3.51
C THR A 10 -9.42 -8.81 -4.79
N LYS A 11 -10.07 -9.97 -4.74
CA LYS A 11 -11.04 -10.45 -5.75
C LYS A 11 -12.50 -10.26 -5.30
N GLU A 12 -12.71 -9.91 -4.05
CA GLU A 12 -14.01 -9.76 -3.39
C GLU A 12 -14.31 -8.29 -3.08
N LEU A 13 -15.57 -7.91 -3.20
CA LEU A 13 -16.03 -6.58 -2.78
C LEU A 13 -15.90 -6.41 -1.27
N PHE A 14 -15.69 -5.17 -0.83
CA PHE A 14 -15.62 -4.79 0.59
C PHE A 14 -14.38 -5.31 1.33
N ARG A 15 -13.44 -5.91 0.60
CA ARG A 15 -12.11 -6.27 1.07
C ARG A 15 -11.06 -5.37 0.42
N GLY A 16 -9.78 -5.58 0.69
CA GLY A 16 -8.71 -4.83 0.05
C GLY A 16 -8.65 -3.35 0.45
N ASN A 17 -7.86 -2.56 -0.28
CA ASN A 17 -7.72 -1.12 -0.06
C ASN A 17 -8.50 -0.32 -1.13
N PRO A 18 -9.57 0.41 -0.78
CA PRO A 18 -10.37 1.15 -1.74
C PRO A 18 -9.64 2.40 -2.24
N ALA A 19 -9.64 2.61 -3.55
CA ALA A 19 -9.18 3.84 -4.18
C ALA A 19 -10.21 4.37 -5.18
N ALA A 20 -10.34 5.70 -5.24
CA ALA A 20 -11.02 6.38 -6.33
C ALA A 20 -10.04 6.58 -7.49
N VAL A 21 -10.52 6.39 -8.72
CA VAL A 21 -9.75 6.55 -9.96
C VAL A 21 -10.54 7.42 -10.90
N ILE A 22 -9.94 8.52 -11.36
CA ILE A 22 -10.51 9.45 -12.33
C ILE A 22 -9.60 9.49 -13.54
N ILE A 23 -10.13 9.11 -14.71
CA ILE A 23 -9.37 8.97 -15.95
C ILE A 23 -9.86 9.99 -16.97
N GLY A 24 -8.96 10.75 -17.58
CA GLY A 24 -9.29 11.77 -18.57
C GLY A 24 -8.17 12.04 -19.57
N LYS A 25 -8.47 12.84 -20.60
CA LYS A 25 -7.46 13.32 -21.57
C LYS A 25 -6.65 14.50 -21.03
N GLU A 26 -7.21 15.23 -20.07
CA GLU A 26 -6.57 16.39 -19.46
C GLU A 26 -6.71 16.33 -17.93
N TRP A 27 -5.76 16.98 -17.26
CA TRP A 27 -5.79 17.13 -15.82
C TRP A 27 -6.77 18.24 -15.40
N PRO A 28 -7.63 18.01 -14.38
CA PRO A 28 -8.13 19.13 -13.59
C PRO A 28 -6.95 19.87 -12.93
N ASN A 29 -7.16 21.12 -12.52
CA ASN A 29 -6.13 21.82 -11.74
C ASN A 29 -5.94 21.13 -10.37
N ALA A 30 -4.77 21.33 -9.75
CA ALA A 30 -4.40 20.65 -8.51
C ALA A 30 -5.37 20.96 -7.35
N ASP A 31 -5.90 22.19 -7.27
CA ASP A 31 -6.85 22.58 -6.23
C ASP A 31 -8.16 21.77 -6.34
N LEU A 32 -8.66 21.56 -7.56
CA LEU A 32 -9.84 20.75 -7.80
C LEU A 32 -9.57 19.27 -7.53
N MET A 33 -8.39 18.76 -7.90
CA MET A 33 -7.98 17.38 -7.56
C MET A 33 -8.01 17.16 -6.05
N GLN A 34 -7.44 18.09 -5.28
CA GLN A 34 -7.40 18.00 -3.83
C GLN A 34 -8.80 18.08 -3.20
N LYS A 35 -9.69 18.96 -3.72
CA LYS A 35 -11.08 19.05 -3.27
C LYS A 35 -11.85 17.76 -3.53
N ILE A 36 -11.67 17.15 -4.69
CA ILE A 36 -12.32 15.87 -5.02
C ILE A 36 -11.78 14.76 -4.12
N ALA A 37 -10.47 14.71 -3.89
CA ALA A 37 -9.88 13.70 -2.99
C ALA A 37 -10.41 13.84 -1.56
N LEU A 38 -10.57 15.07 -1.08
CA LEU A 38 -11.20 15.36 0.21
C LEU A 38 -12.68 14.91 0.24
N GLU A 39 -13.46 15.26 -0.79
CA GLU A 39 -14.89 14.91 -0.88
C GLU A 39 -15.13 13.39 -0.96
N ASN A 40 -14.29 12.69 -1.72
CA ASN A 40 -14.35 11.22 -1.84
C ASN A 40 -14.05 10.52 -0.51
N ASN A 41 -13.18 11.12 0.31
CA ASN A 41 -12.79 10.62 1.64
C ASN A 41 -12.41 9.13 1.66
N LEU A 42 -11.72 8.67 0.62
CA LEU A 42 -11.04 7.37 0.57
C LEU A 42 -9.56 7.56 0.94
N SER A 43 -8.83 6.45 1.13
CA SER A 43 -7.38 6.48 1.37
C SER A 43 -6.69 7.39 0.34
N GLU A 44 -6.95 7.12 -0.95
CA GLU A 44 -6.44 7.91 -2.06
C GLU A 44 -7.44 8.04 -3.21
N THR A 45 -7.37 9.19 -3.87
CA THR A 45 -7.90 9.41 -5.21
C THR A 45 -6.74 9.51 -6.21
N ALA A 46 -6.68 8.57 -7.15
CA ALA A 46 -5.78 8.64 -8.29
C ALA A 46 -6.45 9.40 -9.44
N PHE A 47 -5.73 10.35 -9.99
CA PHE A 47 -6.06 10.94 -11.28
C PHE A 47 -5.12 10.31 -12.30
N VAL A 48 -5.64 9.93 -13.46
CA VAL A 48 -4.87 9.42 -14.62
C VAL A 48 -5.14 10.26 -15.86
N LYS A 49 -4.08 10.73 -16.52
CA LYS A 49 -4.14 11.38 -17.83
C LYS A 49 -3.70 10.41 -18.91
N ILE A 50 -4.55 10.23 -19.92
CA ILE A 50 -4.28 9.37 -21.08
C ILE A 50 -3.32 10.08 -22.03
N ILE A 51 -2.19 9.44 -22.36
CA ILE A 51 -1.31 9.87 -23.45
C ILE A 51 -1.63 9.05 -24.70
N ASP A 52 -1.58 7.72 -24.59
CA ASP A 52 -1.95 6.75 -25.63
C ASP A 52 -2.44 5.43 -25.01
N SER A 53 -2.49 4.34 -25.79
CA SER A 53 -3.00 3.04 -25.33
C SER A 53 -2.10 2.30 -24.34
N GLU A 54 -0.82 2.67 -24.23
CA GLU A 54 0.17 2.08 -23.32
C GLU A 54 0.73 3.11 -22.33
N ASN A 55 0.66 4.42 -22.64
CA ASN A 55 1.27 5.48 -21.85
C ASN A 55 0.24 6.39 -21.15
N TYR A 56 0.49 6.66 -19.87
CA TYR A 56 -0.38 7.45 -19.01
C TYR A 56 0.45 8.30 -18.04
N GLU A 57 -0.03 9.46 -17.65
CA GLU A 57 0.48 10.15 -16.44
C GLU A 57 -0.45 9.84 -15.27
N ILE A 58 0.08 9.83 -14.05
CA ILE A 58 -0.69 9.54 -12.84
C ILE A 58 -0.28 10.46 -11.69
N ARG A 59 -1.27 10.86 -10.88
CA ARG A 59 -1.09 11.63 -9.64
C ARG A 59 -1.99 11.07 -8.56
N TRP A 60 -1.58 11.15 -7.30
CA TRP A 60 -2.32 10.60 -6.17
C TRP A 60 -2.53 11.65 -5.09
N PHE A 61 -3.76 11.70 -4.59
CA PHE A 61 -4.15 12.64 -3.56
C PHE A 61 -4.81 11.87 -2.43
N THR A 62 -4.27 12.06 -1.22
CA THR A 62 -5.03 11.79 0.00
C THR A 62 -6.06 12.91 0.19
N PRO A 63 -6.98 12.81 1.17
CA PRO A 63 -7.88 13.90 1.51
C PRO A 63 -7.20 15.23 1.87
N THR A 64 -5.90 15.20 2.26
CA THR A 64 -5.21 16.37 2.79
C THR A 64 -4.04 16.86 1.93
N VAL A 65 -3.44 15.99 1.11
CA VAL A 65 -2.22 16.31 0.35
C VAL A 65 -2.02 15.39 -0.85
N GLU A 66 -1.34 15.91 -1.88
CA GLU A 66 -0.75 15.11 -2.96
C GLU A 66 0.44 14.30 -2.43
N VAL A 67 0.55 13.03 -2.82
CA VAL A 67 1.67 12.16 -2.45
C VAL A 67 2.49 11.78 -3.68
N ASP A 68 3.80 11.62 -3.50
CA ASP A 68 4.73 11.31 -4.60
C ASP A 68 4.46 9.93 -5.23
N PHE A 69 3.89 9.00 -4.47
CA PHE A 69 3.57 7.65 -4.95
C PHE A 69 2.56 6.95 -4.05
N CYS A 70 1.61 6.22 -4.65
CA CYS A 70 0.73 5.29 -3.94
C CYS A 70 0.53 3.97 -4.71
N GLY A 71 0.95 2.85 -4.11
CA GLY A 71 0.93 1.54 -4.76
C GLY A 71 -0.47 0.99 -5.02
N HIS A 72 -1.36 1.00 -4.02
CA HIS A 72 -2.70 0.40 -4.18
C HIS A 72 -3.58 1.20 -5.16
N ALA A 73 -3.48 2.54 -5.14
CA ALA A 73 -4.19 3.40 -6.08
C ALA A 73 -3.61 3.31 -7.50
N THR A 74 -2.32 3.01 -7.65
CA THR A 74 -1.73 2.62 -8.94
C THR A 74 -2.29 1.30 -9.45
N LEU A 75 -2.39 0.28 -8.58
CA LEU A 75 -3.01 -1.01 -8.93
C LEU A 75 -4.48 -0.83 -9.34
N ALA A 76 -5.25 -0.05 -8.57
CA ALA A 76 -6.63 0.31 -8.91
C ALA A 76 -6.73 1.02 -10.27
N SER A 77 -5.83 1.95 -10.55
CA SER A 77 -5.77 2.66 -11.83
C SER A 77 -5.47 1.73 -12.99
N ALA A 78 -4.45 0.89 -12.84
CA ALA A 78 -4.10 -0.13 -13.83
C ALA A 78 -5.27 -1.09 -14.07
N PHE A 79 -5.98 -1.51 -13.03
CA PHE A 79 -7.16 -2.36 -13.14
C PHE A 79 -8.22 -1.74 -14.05
N VAL A 80 -8.56 -0.47 -13.84
CA VAL A 80 -9.55 0.23 -14.69
C VAL A 80 -9.05 0.34 -16.12
N LEU A 81 -7.78 0.70 -16.32
CA LEU A 81 -7.18 0.86 -17.65
C LEU A 81 -7.20 -0.45 -18.46
N PHE A 82 -6.72 -1.54 -17.87
CA PHE A 82 -6.74 -2.86 -18.51
C PHE A 82 -8.16 -3.37 -18.79
N LYS A 83 -9.13 -2.94 -18.00
CA LYS A 83 -10.52 -3.38 -18.14
C LYS A 83 -11.27 -2.61 -19.22
N ASP A 84 -11.10 -1.29 -19.27
CA ASP A 84 -12.01 -0.39 -20.01
C ASP A 84 -11.32 0.49 -21.06
N PHE A 85 -9.98 0.59 -21.07
CA PHE A 85 -9.27 1.61 -21.89
C PHE A 85 -8.23 1.04 -22.86
N THR A 86 -7.76 -0.20 -22.67
CA THR A 86 -6.77 -0.81 -23.55
C THR A 86 -6.83 -2.33 -23.54
N GLU A 87 -6.44 -2.97 -24.65
CA GLU A 87 -6.27 -4.43 -24.76
C GLU A 87 -4.84 -4.88 -24.43
N LYS A 88 -3.95 -3.92 -24.18
CA LYS A 88 -2.54 -4.17 -23.86
C LYS A 88 -2.40 -4.82 -22.49
N LYS A 89 -1.29 -5.54 -22.29
CA LYS A 89 -0.95 -6.20 -21.01
C LYS A 89 0.19 -5.53 -20.25
N THR A 90 0.64 -4.39 -20.76
CA THR A 90 1.66 -3.54 -20.16
C THR A 90 1.19 -2.09 -20.21
N LEU A 91 1.32 -1.38 -19.09
CA LEU A 91 1.07 0.06 -18.97
C LEU A 91 2.34 0.75 -18.49
N ASN A 92 2.56 1.94 -19.01
CA ASN A 92 3.65 2.83 -18.67
C ASN A 92 3.07 4.07 -17.98
N PHE A 93 3.29 4.19 -16.68
CA PHE A 93 2.96 5.39 -15.93
C PHE A 93 4.16 6.34 -15.89
N HIS A 94 3.98 7.53 -16.42
CA HIS A 94 4.92 8.65 -16.33
C HIS A 94 4.64 9.38 -15.02
N VAL A 95 5.42 9.06 -13.99
CA VAL A 95 5.24 9.58 -12.64
C VAL A 95 6.15 10.78 -12.42
N ARG A 96 5.57 11.88 -11.95
CA ARG A 96 6.32 13.10 -11.63
C ARG A 96 7.44 12.77 -10.63
N ASN A 97 8.67 13.22 -10.92
CA ASN A 97 9.87 13.02 -10.11
C ASN A 97 10.36 11.56 -9.94
N LEU A 98 9.57 10.54 -10.28
CA LEU A 98 9.96 9.12 -10.20
C LEU A 98 10.23 8.49 -11.58
N GLY A 99 9.80 9.13 -12.66
CA GLY A 99 10.03 8.66 -14.02
C GLY A 99 9.04 7.58 -14.44
N LEU A 100 9.52 6.63 -15.23
CA LEU A 100 8.68 5.58 -15.82
C LEU A 100 8.42 4.44 -14.82
N PHE A 101 7.16 4.15 -14.57
CA PHE A 101 6.71 3.02 -13.76
C PHE A 101 5.89 2.05 -14.61
N VAL A 102 6.41 0.84 -14.80
CA VAL A 102 5.81 -0.17 -15.68
C VAL A 102 4.96 -1.13 -14.86
N VAL A 103 3.74 -1.40 -15.35
CA VAL A 103 2.77 -2.28 -14.72
C VAL A 103 2.31 -3.33 -15.72
N HIS A 104 2.26 -4.59 -15.30
CA HIS A 104 1.84 -5.71 -16.14
C HIS A 104 0.54 -6.35 -15.65
N GLN A 105 -0.24 -6.92 -16.57
CA GLN A 105 -1.38 -7.76 -16.24
C GLN A 105 -1.17 -9.20 -16.72
N ASP A 106 -1.36 -10.15 -15.82
CA ASP A 106 -1.29 -11.58 -16.08
C ASP A 106 -2.59 -12.07 -16.74
N GLU A 107 -2.54 -13.28 -17.32
CA GLU A 107 -3.71 -13.89 -17.97
C GLU A 107 -4.91 -14.04 -17.03
N ASP A 108 -4.65 -14.28 -15.75
CA ASP A 108 -5.68 -14.42 -14.71
C ASP A 108 -6.18 -13.07 -14.13
N GLY A 109 -5.73 -11.95 -14.69
CA GLY A 109 -6.11 -10.59 -14.29
C GLY A 109 -5.31 -10.03 -13.12
N LYS A 110 -4.31 -10.75 -12.59
CA LYS A 110 -3.41 -10.22 -11.55
C LYS A 110 -2.54 -9.11 -12.12
N ILE A 111 -2.38 -8.04 -11.36
CA ILE A 111 -1.61 -6.86 -11.75
C ILE A 111 -0.29 -6.88 -10.98
N ARG A 112 0.82 -6.82 -11.71
CA ARG A 112 2.18 -6.87 -11.18
C ARG A 112 2.89 -5.53 -11.29
N MET A 113 3.57 -5.15 -10.22
CA MET A 113 4.28 -3.88 -10.07
C MET A 113 5.66 -4.12 -9.46
N ASP A 114 6.70 -3.50 -9.99
CA ASP A 114 8.09 -3.73 -9.58
C ASP A 114 8.65 -2.57 -8.73
N PHE A 115 9.14 -2.89 -7.53
CA PHE A 115 9.58 -1.95 -6.52
C PHE A 115 11.02 -2.19 -6.07
N PRO A 116 11.74 -1.14 -5.62
CA PRO A 116 12.97 -1.34 -4.88
C PRO A 116 12.67 -1.96 -3.51
N ILE A 117 13.49 -2.91 -3.08
CA ILE A 117 13.44 -3.46 -1.73
C ILE A 117 13.81 -2.36 -0.74
N ARG A 118 12.98 -2.16 0.28
CA ARG A 118 13.27 -1.27 1.42
C ARG A 118 13.60 -2.11 2.63
N LYS A 119 14.79 -2.74 2.60
CA LYS A 119 15.22 -3.74 3.58
C LYS A 119 15.05 -3.22 5.01
N ALA A 120 14.41 -4.02 5.85
CA ALA A 120 14.35 -3.77 7.28
C ALA A 120 15.55 -4.41 7.97
N GLN A 121 16.13 -3.70 8.94
CA GLN A 121 17.23 -4.18 9.76
C GLN A 121 16.71 -4.49 11.16
N GLN A 122 17.15 -5.61 11.74
CA GLN A 122 16.83 -5.91 13.14
C GLN A 122 17.51 -4.89 14.05
N VAL A 123 16.77 -4.39 15.03
CA VAL A 123 17.26 -3.41 16.01
C VAL A 123 16.98 -3.90 17.43
N GLU A 124 17.99 -3.79 18.29
CA GLU A 124 17.86 -4.10 19.72
C GLU A 124 17.53 -2.84 20.54
N ASP A 125 17.97 -1.68 20.07
CA ASP A 125 17.64 -0.37 20.64
C ASP A 125 16.49 0.26 19.85
N TYR A 126 15.31 0.27 20.46
CA TYR A 126 14.10 0.88 19.89
C TYR A 126 13.31 1.61 20.99
N PRO A 127 12.47 2.58 20.60
CA PRO A 127 11.72 3.39 21.56
C PRO A 127 10.90 2.54 22.52
N ALA A 128 11.06 2.80 23.83
CA ALA A 128 10.31 2.10 24.90
C ALA A 128 8.78 2.17 24.71
N ILE A 129 8.31 3.17 23.97
CA ILE A 129 6.90 3.34 23.63
C ILE A 129 6.32 2.17 22.85
N LEU A 130 7.12 1.44 22.04
CA LEU A 130 6.64 0.22 21.38
C LEU A 130 6.22 -0.83 22.41
N ARG A 131 6.98 -0.99 23.50
CA ARG A 131 6.62 -1.92 24.58
C ARG A 131 5.44 -1.43 25.43
N GLN A 132 5.20 -0.12 25.47
CA GLN A 132 4.08 0.45 26.22
C GLN A 132 2.78 0.42 25.42
N ALA A 133 2.87 0.60 24.11
CA ALA A 133 1.73 0.68 23.22
C ALA A 133 1.23 -0.69 22.73
N LEU A 134 2.05 -1.74 22.82
CA LEU A 134 1.71 -3.09 22.37
C LEU A 134 1.45 -4.00 23.56
N THR A 135 0.40 -4.79 23.46
CA THR A 135 -0.11 -5.60 24.57
C THR A 135 0.38 -7.05 24.51
N LYS A 136 0.78 -7.52 23.32
CA LYS A 136 1.22 -8.89 23.09
C LYS A 136 2.76 -9.00 23.13
N PRO A 137 3.31 -10.16 23.53
CA PRO A 137 4.76 -10.38 23.50
C PRO A 137 5.24 -10.50 22.04
N PHE A 138 6.40 -9.89 21.74
CA PHE A 138 6.99 -9.93 20.40
C PHE A 138 8.45 -10.42 20.43
N LYS A 139 8.87 -11.08 19.34
CA LYS A 139 10.17 -11.73 19.15
C LYS A 139 11.29 -10.75 18.87
N ALA A 140 11.03 -9.85 17.93
CA ALA A 140 12.05 -8.99 17.36
C ALA A 140 11.42 -7.69 16.84
N VAL A 141 12.25 -6.67 16.74
CA VAL A 141 11.90 -5.40 16.12
C VAL A 141 12.83 -5.16 14.97
N TYR A 142 12.26 -4.78 13.84
CA TYR A 142 12.97 -4.36 12.65
C TYR A 142 12.64 -2.90 12.36
N GLN A 143 13.52 -2.22 11.63
CA GLN A 143 13.33 -0.84 11.23
C GLN A 143 13.78 -0.66 9.78
N ASN A 144 13.00 0.06 8.99
CA ASN A 144 13.45 0.62 7.71
C ASN A 144 13.17 2.13 7.66
N VAL A 145 13.26 2.75 6.49
CA VAL A 145 13.00 4.20 6.34
C VAL A 145 11.54 4.60 6.56
N GLN A 146 10.61 3.65 6.53
CA GLN A 146 9.16 3.90 6.59
C GLN A 146 8.58 3.59 7.98
N ALA A 147 8.92 2.44 8.56
CA ALA A 147 8.27 1.95 9.77
C ALA A 147 9.19 1.14 10.70
N TYR A 148 8.78 1.07 11.97
CA TYR A 148 9.12 -0.06 12.82
C TYR A 148 8.24 -1.25 12.46
N ILE A 149 8.84 -2.44 12.33
CA ILE A 149 8.14 -3.70 12.02
C ILE A 149 8.38 -4.64 13.20
N VAL A 150 7.32 -4.96 13.93
CA VAL A 150 7.38 -5.84 15.10
C VAL A 150 6.95 -7.24 14.72
N GLU A 151 7.82 -8.21 14.97
CA GLU A 151 7.55 -9.62 14.72
C GLU A 151 6.97 -10.29 15.96
N TYR A 152 5.78 -10.87 15.82
CA TYR A 152 5.09 -11.61 16.87
C TYR A 152 5.36 -13.12 16.85
N GLU A 153 5.01 -13.77 17.96
CA GLU A 153 5.10 -15.22 18.12
C GLU A 153 4.17 -15.96 17.16
N SER A 154 2.90 -15.54 17.09
CA SER A 154 1.84 -16.23 16.38
C SER A 154 0.95 -15.29 15.56
N VAL A 155 0.20 -15.88 14.62
CA VAL A 155 -0.86 -15.19 13.87
C VAL A 155 -1.90 -14.60 14.83
N GLN A 156 -2.25 -15.34 15.89
CA GLN A 156 -3.26 -14.90 16.85
C GLN A 156 -2.83 -13.62 17.58
N ASP A 157 -1.55 -13.47 17.91
CA ASP A 157 -1.03 -12.24 18.51
C ASP A 157 -1.18 -11.04 17.57
N VAL A 158 -0.94 -11.21 16.27
CA VAL A 158 -1.16 -10.15 15.26
C VAL A 158 -2.63 -9.76 15.17
N LEU A 159 -3.54 -10.74 15.17
CA LEU A 159 -4.98 -10.52 15.07
C LEU A 159 -5.55 -9.84 16.32
N ASP A 160 -5.10 -10.28 17.51
CA ASP A 160 -5.61 -9.81 18.79
C ASP A 160 -4.92 -8.54 19.31
N GLU A 161 -3.83 -8.09 18.69
CA GLU A 161 -3.15 -6.87 19.10
C GLU A 161 -4.08 -5.66 18.98
N GLN A 162 -4.09 -4.83 20.02
CA GLN A 162 -4.84 -3.60 20.12
C GLN A 162 -3.86 -2.48 20.47
N PRO A 163 -3.13 -1.93 19.47
CA PRO A 163 -2.11 -0.94 19.74
C PRO A 163 -2.72 0.33 20.33
N ASP A 164 -2.08 0.90 21.36
CA ASP A 164 -2.44 2.23 21.86
C ASP A 164 -1.99 3.30 20.87
N MET A 165 -2.92 3.74 20.01
CA MET A 165 -2.66 4.76 18.98
C MET A 165 -2.25 6.11 19.57
N ASN A 166 -2.66 6.44 20.80
CA ASN A 166 -2.26 7.71 21.42
C ASN A 166 -0.78 7.69 21.80
N LEU A 167 -0.30 6.54 22.28
CA LEU A 167 1.13 6.34 22.51
C LEU A 167 1.88 6.29 21.17
N LEU A 168 1.42 5.52 20.18
CA LEU A 168 2.12 5.42 18.89
C LEU A 168 2.22 6.75 18.13
N LYS A 169 1.31 7.70 18.32
CA LYS A 169 1.45 9.07 17.78
C LYS A 169 2.73 9.76 18.22
N ALA A 170 3.28 9.41 19.38
CA ALA A 170 4.52 9.99 19.88
C ALA A 170 5.80 9.34 19.30
N LEU A 171 5.70 8.26 18.50
CA LEU A 171 6.83 7.74 17.72
C LEU A 171 7.28 8.72 16.64
N GLY A 172 6.39 9.61 16.18
CA GLY A 172 6.72 10.69 15.28
C GLY A 172 6.79 12.04 15.99
N LYS A 173 7.90 12.76 15.79
CA LYS A 173 7.94 14.20 16.04
C LYS A 173 7.69 14.93 14.73
N ARG A 174 6.59 15.70 14.65
CA ARG A 174 6.50 16.81 13.68
C ARG A 174 7.16 18.01 14.33
N THR A 175 8.38 18.35 13.91
CA THR A 175 8.97 19.66 14.21
C THR A 175 8.93 20.52 12.95
N ALA A 176 9.08 21.84 13.08
CA ALA A 176 9.10 22.76 11.94
C ALA A 176 10.27 22.53 10.97
N ILE A 177 11.25 21.67 11.31
CA ILE A 177 12.50 21.49 10.58
C ILE A 177 12.75 20.01 10.21
N THR A 178 12.21 19.05 10.96
CA THR A 178 12.33 17.61 10.66
C THR A 178 11.00 16.88 10.83
N THR A 179 10.66 16.07 9.82
CA THR A 179 9.62 15.04 9.91
C THR A 179 10.33 13.70 10.02
N THR A 180 10.43 13.14 11.22
CA THR A 180 10.87 11.75 11.44
C THR A 180 9.71 10.96 12.03
N ALA A 181 8.55 11.05 11.38
CA ALA A 181 7.40 10.22 11.73
C ALA A 181 7.65 8.82 11.14
N MET A 182 7.85 7.85 12.01
CA MET A 182 7.87 6.45 11.62
C MET A 182 6.48 5.87 11.80
N ASP A 183 6.02 5.16 10.78
CA ASP A 183 4.84 4.33 10.87
C ASP A 183 5.17 3.05 11.64
N PHE A 184 4.16 2.20 11.81
CA PHE A 184 4.26 0.99 12.59
C PHE A 184 3.58 -0.17 11.87
N ALA A 185 4.25 -1.31 11.83
CA ALA A 185 3.70 -2.55 11.29
C ALA A 185 3.94 -3.69 12.27
N ILE A 186 3.02 -4.65 12.26
CA ILE A 186 3.18 -5.91 12.98
C ILE A 186 3.11 -7.05 11.99
N THR A 187 3.85 -8.11 12.26
CA THR A 187 3.86 -9.29 11.40
C THR A 187 4.16 -10.55 12.18
N SER A 188 3.73 -11.70 11.67
CA SER A 188 4.18 -13.01 12.14
C SER A 188 4.28 -13.96 10.96
N LYS A 189 4.95 -15.09 11.18
CA LYS A 189 4.85 -16.23 10.28
C LYS A 189 3.39 -16.68 10.27
N ALA A 190 2.86 -16.97 9.08
CA ALA A 190 1.56 -17.60 8.94
C ALA A 190 1.73 -19.10 8.64
N ASP A 191 0.64 -19.84 8.84
CA ASP A 191 0.54 -21.24 8.46
C ASP A 191 -0.55 -21.39 7.38
N ASP A 192 -0.54 -22.53 6.68
CA ASP A 192 -1.48 -22.89 5.61
C ASP A 192 -1.41 -22.04 4.33
N GLN A 193 -2.32 -21.07 4.19
CA GLN A 193 -2.63 -20.39 2.93
C GLN A 193 -1.68 -19.23 2.61
N TYR A 194 -1.04 -18.69 3.65
CA TYR A 194 -0.17 -17.52 3.58
C TYR A 194 1.15 -17.82 4.27
N ASP A 195 2.19 -17.11 3.84
CA ASP A 195 3.54 -17.24 4.40
C ASP A 195 3.77 -16.31 5.59
N CYS A 196 3.12 -15.16 5.56
CA CYS A 196 3.11 -14.22 6.66
C CYS A 196 1.78 -13.47 6.73
N VAL A 197 1.47 -13.02 7.93
CA VAL A 197 0.38 -12.09 8.20
C VAL A 197 0.97 -10.75 8.64
N SER A 198 0.30 -9.65 8.32
CA SER A 198 0.69 -8.32 8.76
C SER A 198 -0.51 -7.42 9.08
N ARG A 199 -0.28 -6.35 9.85
CA ARG A 199 -1.16 -5.17 9.97
C ARG A 199 -0.29 -3.91 9.95
N TYR A 200 -0.85 -2.80 9.48
CA TYR A 200 -0.10 -1.55 9.26
C TYR A 200 -0.86 -0.35 9.83
N PHE A 201 -0.16 0.51 10.56
CA PHE A 201 -0.70 1.63 11.31
C PHE A 201 0.14 2.89 11.06
N ALA A 202 -0.51 4.00 10.75
CA ALA A 202 0.15 5.29 10.47
C ALA A 202 -0.55 6.43 11.23
N PRO A 203 -0.60 6.38 12.57
CA PRO A 203 -1.44 7.27 13.36
C PRO A 203 -0.97 8.74 13.34
N VAL A 204 0.29 9.00 12.98
CA VAL A 204 0.81 10.36 12.75
C VAL A 204 0.26 10.98 11.46
N ALA A 205 -0.11 10.14 10.49
CA ALA A 205 -0.83 10.53 9.27
C ALA A 205 -2.35 10.58 9.48
N GLY A 206 -2.85 10.29 10.69
CA GLY A 206 -4.28 10.20 10.99
C GLY A 206 -4.93 8.91 10.49
N ILE A 207 -4.13 7.92 10.08
CA ILE A 207 -4.59 6.61 9.65
C ILE A 207 -4.36 5.65 10.81
N ASP A 208 -5.43 5.33 11.54
CA ASP A 208 -5.32 4.39 12.65
C ASP A 208 -4.84 3.03 12.12
N GLU A 209 -5.47 2.48 11.09
CA GLU A 209 -5.04 1.24 10.40
C GLU A 209 -5.31 1.31 8.89
N ASP A 210 -4.29 1.03 8.07
CA ASP A 210 -4.42 0.99 6.61
C ASP A 210 -4.91 -0.41 6.14
N PRO A 211 -5.90 -0.52 5.23
CA PRO A 211 -6.44 -1.81 4.83
C PRO A 211 -5.43 -2.77 4.22
N VAL A 212 -4.67 -2.31 3.22
CA VAL A 212 -3.61 -3.08 2.54
C VAL A 212 -2.51 -2.16 2.05
N THR A 213 -1.28 -2.39 2.50
CA THR A 213 -0.17 -1.47 2.32
C THR A 213 0.93 -2.12 1.47
N GLY A 214 0.96 -1.85 0.17
CA GLY A 214 1.98 -2.40 -0.73
C GLY A 214 3.40 -1.96 -0.38
N SER A 215 3.59 -0.70 0.04
CA SER A 215 4.92 -0.13 0.33
C SER A 215 5.64 -0.85 1.47
N ILE A 216 4.96 -1.18 2.57
CA ILE A 216 5.60 -1.89 3.69
C ILE A 216 5.99 -3.32 3.33
N HIS A 217 5.31 -3.93 2.35
CA HIS A 217 5.64 -5.26 1.86
C HIS A 217 6.95 -5.29 1.05
N THR A 218 7.49 -4.14 0.64
CA THR A 218 8.89 -4.03 0.15
C THR A 218 9.93 -4.30 1.24
N ALA A 219 9.50 -4.39 2.51
CA ALA A 219 10.33 -4.72 3.67
C ALA A 219 9.91 -6.05 4.32
N ILE A 220 8.60 -6.26 4.51
CA ILE A 220 8.05 -7.47 5.14
C ILE A 220 8.30 -8.72 4.27
N ALA A 221 8.06 -8.66 2.96
CA ALA A 221 8.21 -9.85 2.13
C ALA A 221 9.68 -10.31 2.02
N PRO A 222 10.68 -9.43 1.79
CA PRO A 222 12.09 -9.85 1.84
C PRO A 222 12.52 -10.41 3.20
N LEU A 223 12.02 -9.86 4.31
CA LEU A 223 12.27 -10.40 5.66
C LEU A 223 11.79 -11.85 5.79
N TRP A 224 10.56 -12.14 5.35
CA TRP A 224 10.01 -13.49 5.40
C TRP A 224 10.62 -14.42 4.34
N ALA A 225 11.01 -13.90 3.19
CA ALA A 225 11.72 -14.65 2.15
C ALA A 225 13.04 -15.22 2.68
N GLU A 226 13.81 -14.40 3.41
CA GLU A 226 15.06 -14.82 4.07
C GLU A 226 14.78 -15.90 5.14
N LYS A 227 13.83 -15.65 6.03
CA LYS A 227 13.50 -16.58 7.13
C LYS A 227 12.92 -17.92 6.67
N LEU A 228 12.18 -17.93 5.56
CA LEU A 228 11.54 -19.12 5.01
C LEU A 228 12.38 -19.77 3.89
N ALA A 229 13.55 -19.22 3.57
CA ALA A 229 14.43 -19.67 2.51
C ALA A 229 13.72 -19.83 1.14
N LYS A 230 12.92 -18.84 0.75
CA LYS A 230 12.19 -18.83 -0.53
C LYS A 230 11.94 -17.42 -1.07
N ASN A 231 11.79 -17.27 -2.38
CA ASN A 231 11.63 -15.95 -3.02
C ASN A 231 10.17 -15.49 -3.16
N ASN A 232 9.24 -16.44 -3.33
CA ASN A 232 7.82 -16.12 -3.46
C ASN A 232 7.16 -16.13 -2.08
N ILE A 233 6.63 -14.98 -1.67
CA ILE A 233 5.91 -14.76 -0.42
C ILE A 233 4.46 -14.37 -0.74
N VAL A 234 3.51 -15.16 -0.24
CA VAL A 234 2.10 -14.78 -0.22
C VAL A 234 1.80 -14.18 1.14
N ALA A 235 1.59 -12.87 1.19
CA ALA A 235 1.33 -12.13 2.42
C ALA A 235 -0.16 -11.79 2.56
N TYR A 236 -0.69 -11.91 3.77
CA TYR A 236 -2.05 -11.45 4.10
C TYR A 236 -1.98 -10.27 5.07
N GLN A 237 -2.49 -9.11 4.66
CA GLN A 237 -2.66 -7.98 5.57
C GLN A 237 -4.02 -8.12 6.26
N ALA A 238 -4.02 -8.48 7.54
CA ALA A 238 -5.20 -8.82 8.33
C ALA A 238 -5.83 -7.61 9.00
N SER A 239 -6.04 -6.54 8.24
CA SER A 239 -6.90 -5.44 8.65
C SER A 239 -8.36 -5.89 8.71
N SER A 240 -9.26 -5.02 9.16
CA SER A 240 -10.71 -5.28 9.16
C SER A 240 -11.28 -5.61 7.77
N ARG A 241 -10.63 -5.14 6.70
CA ARG A 241 -10.99 -5.45 5.31
C ARG A 241 -10.26 -6.67 4.76
N GLY A 242 -9.02 -6.90 5.21
CA GLY A 242 -8.17 -7.98 4.71
C GLY A 242 -7.67 -7.75 3.28
N GLY A 243 -6.50 -8.29 2.94
CA GLY A 243 -6.04 -8.29 1.55
C GLY A 243 -4.82 -9.17 1.32
N VAL A 244 -4.69 -9.66 0.10
CA VAL A 244 -3.62 -10.60 -0.27
C VAL A 244 -2.65 -9.92 -1.22
N LEU A 245 -1.37 -9.96 -0.86
CA LEU A 245 -0.27 -9.50 -1.71
C LEU A 245 0.57 -10.71 -2.14
N TYR A 246 0.85 -10.79 -3.43
CA TYR A 246 1.73 -11.81 -3.99
C TYR A 246 3.06 -11.14 -4.29
N CYS A 247 4.07 -11.52 -3.52
CA CYS A 247 5.38 -10.90 -3.55
C CYS A 247 6.41 -11.88 -4.12
N ASN A 248 7.19 -11.44 -5.09
CA ASN A 248 8.29 -12.20 -5.66
C ASN A 248 9.59 -11.40 -5.50
N VAL A 249 10.45 -11.85 -4.59
CA VAL A 249 11.77 -11.24 -4.36
C VAL A 249 12.66 -11.56 -5.55
N LEU A 250 13.06 -10.52 -6.28
CA LEU A 250 13.91 -10.62 -7.45
C LEU A 250 15.39 -10.48 -7.07
N ASN A 251 16.26 -10.68 -8.06
CA ASN A 251 17.68 -10.33 -7.93
C ASN A 251 17.84 -8.79 -7.89
N GLN A 252 19.02 -8.31 -7.48
CA GLN A 252 19.40 -6.87 -7.53
C GLN A 252 18.55 -5.94 -6.65
N GLU A 253 18.13 -6.39 -5.45
CA GLU A 253 17.37 -5.56 -4.50
C GLU A 253 16.01 -5.06 -5.06
N ARG A 254 15.38 -5.85 -5.93
CA ARG A 254 14.04 -5.58 -6.50
C ARG A 254 13.02 -6.59 -6.01
N ILE A 255 11.75 -6.19 -6.00
CA ILE A 255 10.64 -7.05 -5.62
C ILE A 255 9.42 -6.72 -6.46
N GLU A 256 8.80 -7.75 -7.02
CA GLU A 256 7.47 -7.60 -7.61
C GLU A 256 6.42 -7.77 -6.52
N ILE A 257 5.51 -6.81 -6.42
CA ILE A 257 4.31 -6.90 -5.59
C ILE A 257 3.11 -6.89 -6.51
N SER A 258 2.25 -7.88 -6.34
CA SER A 258 1.12 -8.12 -7.23
C SER A 258 -0.18 -8.34 -6.46
N GLY A 259 -1.30 -8.02 -7.10
CA GLY A 259 -2.63 -8.19 -6.52
C GLY A 259 -3.72 -8.11 -7.57
N TYR A 260 -4.96 -8.25 -7.12
CA TYR A 260 -6.15 -8.13 -7.98
C TYR A 260 -6.91 -6.84 -7.63
N GLY A 261 -7.72 -6.37 -8.58
CA GLY A 261 -8.66 -5.27 -8.36
C GLY A 261 -10.10 -5.76 -8.46
N LYS A 262 -11.00 -5.17 -7.68
CA LYS A 262 -12.43 -5.38 -7.78
C LYS A 262 -13.17 -4.05 -7.88
N LEU A 263 -13.89 -3.84 -8.99
CA LEU A 263 -14.70 -2.65 -9.19
C LEU A 263 -15.91 -2.66 -8.25
N TYR A 264 -16.02 -1.66 -7.37
CA TYR A 264 -17.16 -1.46 -6.48
C TYR A 264 -18.22 -0.56 -7.13
N MET A 265 -17.80 0.59 -7.67
CA MET A 265 -18.72 1.61 -8.18
C MET A 265 -18.14 2.32 -9.41
N GLN A 266 -19.03 2.73 -10.33
CA GLN A 266 -18.77 3.78 -11.31
C GLN A 266 -19.73 4.94 -11.06
N ALA A 267 -19.23 6.17 -11.07
CA ALA A 267 -20.01 7.37 -10.78
C ALA A 267 -19.61 8.54 -11.69
N GLU A 268 -20.42 9.60 -11.66
CA GLU A 268 -20.16 10.84 -12.38
C GLU A 268 -20.07 12.00 -11.38
N ILE A 269 -18.93 12.69 -11.37
CA ILE A 269 -18.65 13.87 -10.55
C ILE A 269 -19.04 15.12 -11.34
N PHE A 270 -19.80 16.02 -10.71
CA PHE A 270 -20.16 17.34 -11.25
C PHE A 270 -19.35 18.42 -10.51
N PRO A 271 -18.18 18.84 -11.06
CA PRO A 271 -17.28 19.79 -10.42
C PRO A 271 -17.73 21.25 -10.53
#